data_AF-A0A0M3A7X1-F1
#
_entry.id   AF-A0A0M3A7X1-F1
#
_cell.length_a   1.000
_cell.length_b   1.000
_cell.length_c   1.000
_cell.angle_alpha   90.00
_cell.angle_beta   90.00
_cell.angle_gamma   90.00
#
_symmetry.space_group_name_H-M   'P 1'
#
loop_
_entity.id
_entity.type
_entity.pdbx_description
1 polymer ?
#
loop_
_entity_poly.entity_id
_entity_poly.type
_entity_poly.pdbx_seq_one_letter_code
_entity_poly.pdbx_strand_id
1 'polypeptide(L)'
;MPKPPTTPAKTKKKPKAQPKSKFSIKALLIVIVVFLLLVFGVLWASLFKNYPVEGKKQVLVISSGDTYSKFIDHLAKENKVNFPIILKIYQKFMIHDSLKAGVYEINKGMSVRQVLDMLSDAENAQMNRILVIEGTTFKQLLQNLKKDPNVSKTILDLPQDQLLKALDISYSHPEGLFAPDTYFFAKGETDKKILTDLYRRQMKSLDEAWAKKAPNLPYNDKYQALIMASIIEKETSLDSELEQVSGVFVRRLKIGMRLQTDPTVIYGMGDNYKGNITRNDLRTATPYNTYTINGLPPTPIALPSKKAIEAAMHPDDAKNIYFVATGNGGHKFTASLEDHNRAVQEYLTALRAKQK
;
A
#
# COMPACT_ATOMS: atom_id res chain seq x y z
N MET A 1 108.09 -14.85 -8.90
CA MET A 1 107.95 -16.30 -9.21
C MET A 1 106.50 -16.70 -8.97
N PRO A 2 105.89 -17.69 -9.66
CA PRO A 2 106.08 -18.17 -11.05
C PRO A 2 104.76 -18.08 -11.90
N LYS A 3 104.66 -18.79 -13.03
CA LYS A 3 103.56 -18.86 -14.05
C LYS A 3 103.08 -20.33 -14.23
N PRO A 4 102.07 -20.69 -15.07
CA PRO A 4 100.97 -19.93 -15.71
C PRO A 4 99.56 -20.39 -15.18
N PRO A 5 98.66 -21.25 -15.78
CA PRO A 5 98.51 -21.89 -17.12
C PRO A 5 97.13 -21.74 -17.86
N THR A 6 97.19 -21.89 -19.20
CA THR A 6 96.23 -22.42 -20.22
C THR A 6 94.68 -22.54 -20.05
N THR A 7 93.94 -21.87 -20.97
CA THR A 7 92.96 -22.38 -22.01
C THR A 7 91.97 -23.56 -21.74
N PRO A 8 90.85 -23.75 -22.50
CA PRO A 8 90.42 -23.13 -23.77
C PRO A 8 88.96 -22.61 -23.87
N ALA A 9 88.56 -22.12 -25.05
CA ALA A 9 87.25 -21.53 -25.33
C ALA A 9 86.15 -22.56 -25.72
N LYS A 10 84.87 -22.16 -25.59
CA LYS A 10 83.71 -22.82 -26.22
C LYS A 10 82.77 -21.77 -26.87
N THR A 11 82.24 -22.10 -28.05
CA THR A 11 81.42 -21.21 -28.89
C THR A 11 79.96 -21.11 -28.44
N LYS A 12 79.37 -19.91 -28.55
CA LYS A 12 77.97 -19.64 -28.15
C LYS A 12 76.98 -20.06 -29.24
N LYS A 13 76.02 -20.94 -28.92
CA LYS A 13 74.78 -21.10 -29.72
C LYS A 13 73.86 -19.90 -29.47
N LYS A 14 73.23 -19.35 -30.53
CA LYS A 14 72.19 -18.31 -30.40
C LYS A 14 70.85 -18.91 -29.95
N PRO A 15 70.17 -18.38 -28.92
CA PRO A 15 68.77 -18.69 -28.64
C PRO A 15 67.82 -18.07 -29.68
N LYS A 16 66.65 -18.68 -29.90
CA LYS A 16 65.56 -18.09 -30.70
C LYS A 16 64.87 -16.96 -29.91
N ALA A 17 64.38 -15.94 -30.61
CA ALA A 17 63.62 -14.86 -29.99
C ALA A 17 62.15 -15.25 -29.76
N GLN A 18 61.59 -14.85 -28.62
CA GLN A 18 60.14 -14.82 -28.37
C GLN A 18 59.64 -13.36 -28.48
N PRO A 19 58.44 -13.11 -29.05
CA PRO A 19 57.91 -11.76 -29.18
C PRO A 19 57.45 -11.21 -27.82
N LYS A 20 58.15 -10.18 -27.32
CA LYS A 20 57.73 -9.47 -26.10
C LYS A 20 56.60 -8.50 -26.41
N SER A 21 55.37 -8.86 -26.05
CA SER A 21 54.25 -7.91 -25.98
C SER A 21 54.61 -6.77 -25.02
N LYS A 22 54.80 -5.56 -25.55
CA LYS A 22 55.09 -4.35 -24.76
C LYS A 22 53.83 -3.49 -24.64
N PHE A 23 52.76 -4.04 -24.07
CA PHE A 23 51.71 -3.18 -23.50
C PHE A 23 52.35 -2.38 -22.36
N SER A 24 52.63 -1.10 -22.60
CA SER A 24 53.37 -0.29 -21.64
C SER A 24 52.52 -0.01 -20.42
N ILE A 25 53.11 -0.14 -19.23
CA ILE A 25 52.43 0.17 -17.95
C ILE A 25 51.91 1.62 -17.96
N LYS A 26 52.61 2.54 -18.64
CA LYS A 26 52.16 3.93 -18.87
C LYS A 26 50.83 4.00 -19.63
N ALA A 27 50.65 3.22 -20.70
CA ALA A 27 49.40 3.18 -21.45
C ALA A 27 48.25 2.60 -20.61
N LEU A 28 48.51 1.55 -19.82
CA LEU A 28 47.52 0.99 -18.89
C LEU A 28 47.09 2.01 -17.83
N LEU A 29 48.05 2.74 -17.24
CA LEU A 29 47.77 3.82 -16.27
C LEU A 29 46.96 4.96 -16.90
N ILE A 30 47.26 5.36 -18.14
CA ILE A 30 46.47 6.38 -18.86
C ILE A 30 45.02 5.90 -19.07
N VAL A 31 44.81 4.64 -19.49
CA VAL A 31 43.47 4.06 -19.63
C VAL A 31 42.72 4.02 -18.29
N ILE A 32 43.38 3.66 -17.20
CA ILE A 32 42.79 3.66 -15.84
C ILE A 32 42.41 5.08 -15.42
N VAL A 33 43.27 6.08 -15.64
CA VAL A 33 42.97 7.49 -15.30
C VAL A 33 41.81 8.04 -16.14
N VAL A 34 41.77 7.76 -17.45
CA VAL A 34 40.65 8.16 -18.32
C VAL A 34 39.35 7.46 -17.89
N PHE A 35 39.40 6.18 -17.54
CA PHE A 35 38.24 5.45 -17.01
C PHE A 35 37.74 6.04 -15.69
N LEU A 36 38.64 6.36 -14.75
CA LEU A 36 38.29 7.00 -13.48
C LEU A 36 37.68 8.40 -13.68
N LEU A 37 38.21 9.19 -14.62
CA LEU A 37 37.64 10.50 -14.98
C LEU A 37 36.25 10.38 -15.61
N LEU A 38 36.03 9.39 -16.48
CA LEU A 38 34.70 9.10 -17.06
C LEU A 38 33.70 8.67 -15.98
N VAL A 39 34.11 7.75 -15.09
CA VAL A 39 33.28 7.31 -13.94
C VAL A 39 32.97 8.49 -13.01
N PHE A 40 33.95 9.33 -12.68
CA PHE A 40 33.75 10.53 -11.87
C PHE A 40 32.79 11.52 -12.53
N GLY A 41 32.95 11.79 -13.83
CA GLY A 41 32.04 12.64 -14.59
C GLY A 41 30.59 12.12 -14.60
N VAL A 42 30.39 10.81 -14.75
CA VAL A 42 29.07 10.16 -14.71
C VAL A 42 28.47 10.19 -13.30
N LEU A 43 29.26 9.94 -12.25
CA LEU A 43 28.82 10.08 -10.85
C LEU A 43 28.39 11.53 -10.55
N TRP A 44 29.21 12.51 -10.94
CA TRP A 44 28.95 13.93 -10.73
C TRP A 44 27.67 14.38 -11.47
N ALA A 45 27.55 14.06 -12.75
CA ALA A 45 26.39 14.37 -13.58
C ALA A 45 25.10 13.63 -13.14
N SER A 46 25.20 12.56 -12.35
CA SER A 46 24.05 11.89 -11.75
C SER A 46 23.60 12.56 -10.43
N LEU A 47 24.55 12.79 -9.52
CA LEU A 47 24.26 13.25 -8.15
C LEU A 47 23.96 14.75 -8.07
N PHE A 48 24.72 15.56 -8.81
CA PHE A 48 24.62 17.02 -8.80
C PHE A 48 23.75 17.57 -9.96
N LYS A 49 23.01 16.70 -10.67
CA LYS A 49 21.91 17.16 -11.52
C LYS A 49 20.88 17.87 -10.63
N ASN A 50 20.46 19.07 -11.01
CA ASN A 50 19.34 19.76 -10.35
C ASN A 50 18.08 18.89 -10.41
N TYR A 51 17.37 18.77 -9.29
CA TYR A 51 16.04 18.17 -9.28
C TYR A 51 15.12 19.05 -10.16
N PRO A 52 14.39 18.46 -11.12
CA PRO A 52 13.53 19.25 -12.01
C PRO A 52 12.31 19.74 -11.24
N VAL A 53 12.35 21.01 -10.84
CA VAL A 53 11.21 21.74 -10.27
C VAL A 53 10.56 22.67 -11.29
N GLU A 54 9.24 22.77 -11.22
CA GLU A 54 8.48 23.80 -11.90
C GLU A 54 8.47 25.10 -11.07
N GLY A 55 8.71 26.25 -11.71
CA GLY A 55 8.71 27.55 -11.04
C GLY A 55 9.93 27.81 -10.14
N LYS A 56 9.69 28.36 -8.93
CA LYS A 56 10.71 28.68 -7.91
C LYS A 56 10.80 27.66 -6.77
N LYS A 57 9.69 26.99 -6.47
CA LYS A 57 9.50 26.00 -5.41
C LYS A 57 8.49 24.97 -5.89
N GLN A 58 8.68 23.72 -5.51
CA GLN A 58 7.73 22.63 -5.76
C GLN A 58 7.49 21.85 -4.47
N VAL A 59 6.24 21.49 -4.20
CA VAL A 59 5.89 20.62 -3.08
C VAL A 59 6.01 19.15 -3.51
N LEU A 60 6.65 18.33 -2.68
CA LEU A 60 6.71 16.88 -2.82
C LEU A 60 6.02 16.22 -1.62
N VAL A 61 5.05 15.36 -1.90
CA VAL A 61 4.29 14.59 -0.89
C VAL A 61 4.81 13.16 -0.87
N ILE A 62 5.19 12.67 0.31
CA ILE A 62 5.59 11.28 0.56
C ILE A 62 4.55 10.60 1.45
N SER A 63 4.13 9.39 1.06
CA SER A 63 3.16 8.59 1.80
C SER A 63 3.83 7.59 2.75
N SER A 64 3.09 7.10 3.73
CA SER A 64 3.47 5.87 4.44
C SER A 64 3.66 4.72 3.43
N GLY A 65 4.75 3.96 3.56
CA GLY A 65 5.06 2.82 2.68
C GLY A 65 5.69 3.15 1.32
N ASP A 66 5.95 4.43 1.02
CA ASP A 66 6.85 4.82 -0.06
C ASP A 66 8.31 4.46 0.28
N THR A 67 9.14 4.26 -0.76
CA THR A 67 10.56 3.89 -0.56
C THR A 67 11.46 4.60 -1.56
N TYR A 68 12.71 4.84 -1.18
CA TYR A 68 13.71 5.45 -2.06
C TYR A 68 13.84 4.75 -3.42
N SER A 69 13.77 3.40 -3.47
CA SER A 69 13.80 2.71 -4.76
C SER A 69 12.60 3.10 -5.63
N LYS A 70 11.37 3.00 -5.10
CA LYS A 70 10.15 3.37 -5.85
C LYS A 70 10.22 4.82 -6.35
N PHE A 71 10.66 5.74 -5.50
CA PHE A 71 10.82 7.15 -5.81
C PHE A 71 11.85 7.39 -6.93
N ILE A 72 13.05 6.79 -6.83
CA ILE A 72 14.09 6.89 -7.86
C ILE A 72 13.65 6.25 -9.18
N ASP A 73 12.95 5.11 -9.13
CA ASP A 73 12.41 4.43 -10.32
C ASP A 73 11.30 5.26 -11.00
N HIS A 74 10.46 5.94 -10.21
CA HIS A 74 9.45 6.87 -10.72
C HIS A 74 10.09 8.08 -11.41
N LEU A 75 11.09 8.71 -10.79
CA LEU A 75 11.85 9.81 -11.41
C LEU A 75 12.56 9.37 -12.70
N ALA A 76 13.07 8.14 -12.76
CA ALA A 76 13.71 7.61 -13.96
C ALA A 76 12.69 7.38 -15.09
N LYS A 77 11.51 6.83 -14.77
CA LYS A 77 10.41 6.65 -15.73
C LYS A 77 9.92 7.97 -16.34
N GLU A 78 10.06 9.08 -15.62
CA GLU A 78 9.74 10.43 -16.09
C GLU A 78 10.94 11.17 -16.74
N ASN A 79 12.07 10.48 -16.98
CA ASN A 79 13.33 11.05 -17.47
C ASN A 79 13.92 12.18 -16.61
N LYS A 80 13.43 12.34 -15.37
CA LYS A 80 13.89 13.35 -14.41
C LYS A 80 15.32 13.07 -13.93
N VAL A 81 15.72 11.81 -13.85
CA VAL A 81 17.10 11.37 -13.49
C VAL A 81 17.73 10.51 -14.57
N ASN A 82 19.04 10.63 -14.77
CA ASN A 82 19.75 9.95 -15.87
C ASN A 82 20.23 8.54 -15.50
N PHE A 83 20.66 8.32 -14.25
CA PHE A 83 21.30 7.07 -13.80
C PHE A 83 20.71 6.60 -12.46
N PRO A 84 19.49 6.02 -12.42
CA PRO A 84 18.83 5.60 -11.18
C PRO A 84 19.65 4.60 -10.34
N ILE A 85 20.46 3.75 -10.99
CA ILE A 85 21.35 2.81 -10.30
C ILE A 85 22.37 3.56 -9.42
N ILE A 86 22.93 4.68 -9.90
CA ILE A 86 23.88 5.49 -9.14
C ILE A 86 23.20 6.14 -7.93
N LEU A 87 21.96 6.62 -8.09
CA LEU A 87 21.17 7.19 -6.98
C LEU A 87 20.82 6.14 -5.93
N LYS A 88 20.50 4.90 -6.34
CA LYS A 88 20.26 3.77 -5.41
C LYS A 88 21.52 3.33 -4.68
N ILE A 89 22.68 3.31 -5.36
CA ILE A 89 23.98 3.04 -4.74
C ILE A 89 24.30 4.14 -3.73
N TYR A 90 24.17 5.41 -4.13
CA TYR A 90 24.37 6.55 -3.25
C TYR A 90 23.50 6.47 -2.00
N GLN A 91 22.19 6.29 -2.16
CA GLN A 91 21.25 6.14 -1.04
C GLN A 91 21.67 4.99 -0.12
N LYS A 92 21.96 3.80 -0.66
CA LYS A 92 22.35 2.63 0.15
C LYS A 92 23.62 2.84 0.99
N PHE A 93 24.57 3.67 0.53
CA PHE A 93 25.83 3.91 1.24
C PHE A 93 25.89 5.20 2.06
N MET A 94 25.02 6.18 1.80
CA MET A 94 25.11 7.53 2.39
C MET A 94 23.85 7.96 3.14
N ILE A 95 22.71 7.30 2.88
CA ILE A 95 21.43 7.55 3.57
C ILE A 95 21.02 6.27 4.29
N HIS A 96 21.40 6.17 5.57
CA HIS A 96 21.05 5.04 6.42
C HIS A 96 19.62 5.13 6.97
N ASP A 97 19.05 6.33 7.02
CA ASP A 97 17.70 6.57 7.50
C ASP A 97 16.62 6.15 6.50
N SER A 98 15.47 5.75 7.05
CA SER A 98 14.25 5.53 6.28
C SER A 98 13.73 6.83 5.67
N LEU A 99 13.15 6.73 4.47
CA LEU A 99 12.34 7.78 3.87
C LEU A 99 11.20 8.15 4.86
N LYS A 100 11.11 9.41 5.30
CA LYS A 100 10.05 9.83 6.22
C LYS A 100 8.82 10.29 5.41
N ALA A 101 7.63 9.98 5.92
CA ALA A 101 6.37 10.38 5.28
C ALA A 101 5.97 11.79 5.74
N GLY A 102 5.44 12.60 4.83
CA GLY A 102 5.28 14.03 5.06
C GLY A 102 5.25 14.86 3.78
N VAL A 103 5.25 16.17 3.95
CA VAL A 103 5.17 17.14 2.84
C VAL A 103 6.40 18.05 2.85
N TYR A 104 7.15 18.02 1.77
CA TYR A 104 8.47 18.65 1.64
C TYR A 104 8.46 19.79 0.62
N GLU A 105 9.25 20.83 0.87
CA GLU A 105 9.37 21.99 -0.01
C GLU A 105 10.71 21.97 -0.78
N ILE A 106 10.68 21.50 -2.03
CA ILE A 106 11.87 21.48 -2.89
C ILE A 106 12.07 22.87 -3.50
N ASN A 107 13.20 23.49 -3.20
CA ASN A 107 13.58 24.81 -3.70
C ASN A 107 14.38 24.68 -5.02
N LYS A 108 14.21 25.65 -5.93
CA LYS A 108 14.93 25.64 -7.23
C LYS A 108 16.44 25.70 -7.03
N GLY A 109 17.15 24.75 -7.64
CA GLY A 109 18.60 24.61 -7.52
C GLY A 109 19.06 23.53 -6.54
N MET A 110 18.14 22.90 -5.80
CA MET A 110 18.47 21.66 -5.08
C MET A 110 18.85 20.56 -6.07
N SER A 111 19.97 19.88 -5.82
CA SER A 111 20.37 18.67 -6.54
C SER A 111 19.47 17.48 -6.18
N VAL A 112 19.40 16.48 -7.07
CA VAL A 112 18.70 15.21 -6.78
C VAL A 112 19.28 14.55 -5.53
N ARG A 113 20.60 14.64 -5.31
CA ARG A 113 21.22 14.24 -4.03
C ARG A 113 20.57 14.97 -2.84
N GLN A 114 20.56 16.30 -2.82
CA GLN A 114 20.02 17.07 -1.69
C GLN A 114 18.54 16.77 -1.43
N VAL A 115 17.76 16.46 -2.47
CA VAL A 115 16.38 16.01 -2.29
C VAL A 115 16.34 14.64 -1.62
N LEU A 116 17.16 13.67 -2.04
CA LEU A 116 17.23 12.37 -1.34
C LEU A 116 17.67 12.54 0.12
N ASP A 117 18.71 13.34 0.38
CA ASP A 117 19.24 13.60 1.73
C ASP A 117 18.17 14.23 2.64
N MET A 118 17.41 15.21 2.13
CA MET A 118 16.31 15.89 2.85
C MET A 118 15.15 14.96 3.23
N LEU A 119 14.83 13.97 2.40
CA LEU A 119 13.70 13.06 2.63
C LEU A 119 13.97 11.99 3.73
N SER A 120 15.20 11.92 4.23
CA SER A 120 15.58 11.13 5.42
C SER A 120 15.30 11.86 6.72
N ASP A 121 15.10 13.18 6.68
CA ASP A 121 14.97 14.03 7.85
C ASP A 121 13.50 14.39 8.09
N ALA A 122 13.07 14.21 9.35
CA ALA A 122 11.71 14.46 9.80
C ALA A 122 11.45 15.94 10.10
N GLU A 123 12.48 16.77 10.32
CA GLU A 123 12.31 18.21 10.55
C GLU A 123 11.89 18.95 9.27
N ASN A 124 12.28 18.43 8.10
CA ASN A 124 11.86 18.95 6.79
C ASN A 124 10.43 18.54 6.38
N ALA A 125 9.76 17.67 7.15
CA ALA A 125 8.45 17.11 6.83
C ALA A 125 7.31 17.93 7.45
N GLN A 126 6.57 18.70 6.63
CA GLN A 126 5.31 19.32 7.10
C GLN A 126 4.25 18.24 7.30
N MET A 127 3.73 18.13 8.53
CA MET A 127 2.88 17.02 8.98
C MET A 127 1.37 17.21 8.69
N ASN A 128 1.02 17.91 7.62
CA ASN A 128 -0.37 18.00 7.14
C ASN A 128 -0.82 16.61 6.68
N ARG A 129 -1.74 16.00 7.43
CA ARG A 129 -2.20 14.63 7.17
C ARG A 129 -3.67 14.42 7.52
N ILE A 130 -4.36 13.60 6.73
CA ILE A 130 -5.65 13.03 7.07
C ILE A 130 -5.50 11.51 7.29
N LEU A 131 -6.06 11.03 8.38
CA LEU A 131 -6.19 9.60 8.65
C LEU A 131 -7.56 9.12 8.16
N VAL A 132 -7.57 8.23 7.18
CA VAL A 132 -8.78 7.52 6.73
C VAL A 132 -8.77 6.17 7.44
N ILE A 133 -9.61 6.03 8.47
CA ILE A 133 -9.62 4.85 9.34
C ILE A 133 -10.37 3.70 8.64
N GLU A 134 -9.77 2.52 8.68
CA GLU A 134 -10.34 1.27 8.16
C GLU A 134 -11.73 0.99 8.78
N GLY A 135 -12.68 0.53 7.96
CA GLY A 135 -14.04 0.26 8.42
C GLY A 135 -14.88 1.49 8.79
N THR A 136 -14.45 2.71 8.42
CA THR A 136 -15.34 3.90 8.44
C THR A 136 -16.18 4.00 7.17
N THR A 137 -17.22 4.82 7.19
CA THR A 137 -18.08 5.11 6.03
C THR A 137 -17.57 6.31 5.22
N PHE A 138 -17.94 6.39 3.95
CA PHE A 138 -17.71 7.57 3.11
C PHE A 138 -18.33 8.84 3.72
N LYS A 139 -19.47 8.73 4.41
CA LYS A 139 -20.09 9.84 5.17
C LYS A 139 -19.14 10.39 6.25
N GLN A 140 -18.41 9.52 6.94
CA GLN A 140 -17.41 9.93 7.95
C GLN A 140 -16.15 10.51 7.30
N LEU A 141 -15.69 9.96 6.18
CA LEU A 141 -14.58 10.53 5.38
C LEU A 141 -14.88 11.97 4.94
N LEU A 142 -16.08 12.21 4.37
CA LEU A 142 -16.53 13.57 4.01
C LEU A 142 -16.57 14.51 5.23
N GLN A 143 -17.08 14.04 6.37
CA GLN A 143 -17.13 14.85 7.59
C GLN A 143 -15.74 15.20 8.14
N ASN A 144 -14.76 14.29 8.00
CA ASN A 144 -13.38 14.56 8.42
C ASN A 144 -12.73 15.61 7.49
N LEU A 145 -12.87 15.45 6.16
CA LEU A 145 -12.39 16.44 5.18
C LEU A 145 -13.05 17.83 5.34
N LYS A 146 -14.34 17.88 5.70
CA LYS A 146 -15.04 19.15 6.01
C LYS A 146 -14.52 19.84 7.28
N LYS A 147 -13.98 19.10 8.25
CA LYS A 147 -13.44 19.65 9.51
C LYS A 147 -11.99 20.10 9.41
N ASP A 148 -11.22 19.59 8.44
CA ASP A 148 -9.80 19.93 8.32
C ASP A 148 -9.59 21.37 7.82
N PRO A 149 -8.85 22.24 8.54
CA PRO A 149 -8.62 23.63 8.13
C PRO A 149 -7.57 23.78 7.01
N ASN A 150 -6.79 22.75 6.72
CA ASN A 150 -5.75 22.76 5.68
C ASN A 150 -6.26 22.26 4.33
N VAL A 151 -7.42 21.59 4.29
CA VAL A 151 -8.07 21.12 3.05
C VAL A 151 -8.90 22.24 2.43
N SER A 152 -8.61 22.56 1.17
CA SER A 152 -9.44 23.44 0.34
C SER A 152 -10.69 22.72 -0.14
N LYS A 153 -11.85 23.37 0.01
CA LYS A 153 -13.18 22.73 -0.11
C LYS A 153 -13.83 23.20 -1.41
N THR A 154 -13.96 22.28 -2.37
CA THR A 154 -14.40 22.55 -3.75
C THR A 154 -15.50 21.61 -4.23
N ILE A 155 -15.64 20.41 -3.65
CA ILE A 155 -16.66 19.40 -4.03
C ILE A 155 -17.39 18.75 -2.84
N LEU A 156 -16.91 18.87 -1.60
CA LEU A 156 -17.49 18.17 -0.43
C LEU A 156 -18.97 18.50 -0.14
N ASP A 157 -19.46 19.64 -0.62
CA ASP A 157 -20.86 20.10 -0.46
C ASP A 157 -21.74 19.87 -1.70
N LEU A 158 -21.22 19.20 -2.73
CA LEU A 158 -22.01 18.78 -3.89
C LEU A 158 -22.94 17.59 -3.56
N PRO A 159 -24.11 17.48 -4.24
CA PRO A 159 -24.89 16.25 -4.28
C PRO A 159 -24.04 15.03 -4.72
N GLN A 160 -24.39 13.83 -4.23
CA GLN A 160 -23.57 12.62 -4.41
C GLN A 160 -23.28 12.29 -5.88
N ASP A 161 -24.27 12.43 -6.77
CA ASP A 161 -24.15 12.23 -8.21
C ASP A 161 -23.16 13.22 -8.85
N GLN A 162 -23.21 14.48 -8.43
CA GLN A 162 -22.32 15.55 -8.90
C GLN A 162 -20.90 15.38 -8.34
N LEU A 163 -20.76 14.92 -7.09
CA LEU A 163 -19.48 14.59 -6.47
C LEU A 163 -18.80 13.40 -7.18
N LEU A 164 -19.54 12.31 -7.42
CA LEU A 164 -19.05 11.14 -8.16
C LEU A 164 -18.59 11.54 -9.58
N LYS A 165 -19.41 12.33 -10.28
CA LYS A 165 -19.09 12.87 -11.61
C LYS A 165 -17.89 13.82 -11.59
N ALA A 166 -17.72 14.62 -10.53
CA ALA A 166 -16.56 15.50 -10.36
C ALA A 166 -15.25 14.74 -10.09
N LEU A 167 -15.33 13.48 -9.65
CA LEU A 167 -14.20 12.58 -9.39
C LEU A 167 -13.93 11.55 -10.51
N ASP A 168 -14.72 11.56 -11.58
CA ASP A 168 -14.69 10.56 -12.66
C ASP A 168 -14.93 9.11 -12.15
N ILE A 169 -15.89 8.97 -11.23
CA ILE A 169 -16.30 7.68 -10.67
C ILE A 169 -17.52 7.14 -11.43
N SER A 170 -17.37 5.95 -12.01
CA SER A 170 -18.41 5.28 -12.81
C SER A 170 -19.42 4.46 -11.99
N TYR A 171 -19.14 4.22 -10.71
CA TYR A 171 -20.06 3.54 -9.79
C TYR A 171 -21.14 4.51 -9.27
N SER A 172 -22.36 4.00 -9.06
CA SER A 172 -23.51 4.76 -8.58
C SER A 172 -23.46 5.13 -7.08
N HIS A 173 -22.52 4.55 -6.33
CA HIS A 173 -22.40 4.75 -4.88
C HIS A 173 -20.93 4.91 -4.46
N PRO A 174 -20.59 5.87 -3.58
CA PRO A 174 -19.21 6.16 -3.17
C PRO A 174 -18.64 5.20 -2.11
N GLU A 175 -19.50 4.46 -1.40
CA GLU A 175 -19.08 3.62 -0.28
C GLU A 175 -18.12 2.50 -0.72
N GLY A 176 -17.10 2.23 0.09
CA GLY A 176 -16.02 1.28 -0.22
C GLY A 176 -14.97 1.74 -1.23
N LEU A 177 -15.21 2.81 -1.99
CA LEU A 177 -14.35 3.20 -3.13
C LEU A 177 -13.08 3.98 -2.77
N PHE A 178 -12.87 4.35 -1.51
CA PHE A 178 -11.77 5.21 -1.07
C PHE A 178 -10.86 4.45 -0.10
N ALA A 179 -9.56 4.44 -0.36
CA ALA A 179 -8.62 3.62 0.41
C ALA A 179 -8.38 4.18 1.82
N PRO A 180 -8.44 3.34 2.88
CA PRO A 180 -7.91 3.67 4.20
C PRO A 180 -6.38 3.70 4.22
N ASP A 181 -5.79 4.76 4.80
CA ASP A 181 -4.35 4.94 5.08
C ASP A 181 -4.15 6.26 5.86
N THR A 182 -2.90 6.60 6.19
CA THR A 182 -2.49 7.97 6.53
C THR A 182 -2.02 8.71 5.28
N TYR A 183 -2.73 9.77 4.91
CA TYR A 183 -2.46 10.57 3.71
C TYR A 183 -1.89 11.93 4.06
N PHE A 184 -0.71 12.22 3.52
CA PHE A 184 -0.07 13.54 3.63
C PHE A 184 -0.50 14.43 2.45
N PHE A 185 -0.64 15.74 2.65
CA PHE A 185 -1.13 16.65 1.59
C PHE A 185 -0.67 18.11 1.76
N ALA A 186 -0.50 18.84 0.67
CA ALA A 186 -0.05 20.23 0.69
C ALA A 186 -1.05 21.16 1.40
N LYS A 187 -0.60 22.22 2.08
CA LYS A 187 -1.54 23.19 2.68
C LYS A 187 -2.35 23.87 1.58
N GLY A 188 -3.68 23.78 1.65
CA GLY A 188 -4.59 24.25 0.61
C GLY A 188 -4.85 23.25 -0.52
N GLU A 189 -4.38 21.99 -0.39
CA GLU A 189 -4.73 20.91 -1.31
C GLU A 189 -6.25 20.73 -1.41
N THR A 190 -6.75 20.43 -2.60
CA THR A 190 -8.19 20.30 -2.82
C THR A 190 -8.73 18.96 -2.32
N ASP A 191 -9.88 19.01 -1.67
CA ASP A 191 -10.74 17.86 -1.39
C ASP A 191 -10.92 16.95 -2.61
N LYS A 192 -11.12 17.53 -3.81
CA LYS A 192 -11.19 16.83 -5.09
C LYS A 192 -9.92 16.03 -5.36
N LYS A 193 -8.72 16.63 -5.25
CA LYS A 193 -7.47 15.89 -5.48
C LYS A 193 -7.25 14.80 -4.44
N ILE A 194 -7.50 15.07 -3.15
CA ILE A 194 -7.39 14.06 -2.09
C ILE A 194 -8.31 12.87 -2.42
N LEU A 195 -9.61 13.10 -2.61
CA LEU A 195 -10.58 12.06 -2.96
C LEU A 195 -10.23 11.31 -4.26
N THR A 196 -9.69 12.00 -5.26
CA THR A 196 -9.22 11.36 -6.51
C THR A 196 -8.06 10.39 -6.25
N ASP A 197 -7.09 10.77 -5.43
CA ASP A 197 -5.93 9.93 -5.12
C ASP A 197 -6.28 8.77 -4.17
N LEU A 198 -7.23 8.98 -3.24
CA LEU A 198 -7.85 7.92 -2.43
C LEU A 198 -8.56 6.87 -3.30
N TYR A 199 -9.37 7.31 -4.26
CA TYR A 199 -10.12 6.44 -5.19
C TYR A 199 -9.17 5.60 -6.06
N ARG A 200 -8.17 6.23 -6.66
CA ARG A 200 -7.17 5.57 -7.50
C ARG A 200 -6.40 4.48 -6.76
N ARG A 201 -6.05 4.71 -5.48
CA ARG A 201 -5.37 3.71 -4.64
C ARG A 201 -6.28 2.51 -4.36
N GLN A 202 -7.54 2.73 -4.02
CA GLN A 202 -8.49 1.64 -3.75
C GLN A 202 -8.75 0.80 -4.99
N MET A 203 -9.03 1.44 -6.13
CA MET A 203 -9.26 0.72 -7.39
C MET A 203 -8.02 -0.06 -7.83
N LYS A 204 -6.82 0.51 -7.67
CA LYS A 204 -5.56 -0.21 -7.91
C LYS A 204 -5.42 -1.43 -7.00
N SER A 205 -5.67 -1.32 -5.69
CA SER A 205 -5.57 -2.46 -4.77
C SER A 205 -6.62 -3.52 -5.06
N LEU A 206 -7.84 -3.12 -5.44
CA LEU A 206 -8.90 -4.02 -5.88
C LEU A 206 -8.54 -4.76 -7.17
N ASP A 207 -7.96 -4.08 -8.16
CA ASP A 207 -7.51 -4.69 -9.42
C ASP A 207 -6.30 -5.61 -9.23
N GLU A 208 -5.31 -5.22 -8.42
CA GLU A 208 -4.14 -6.06 -8.08
C GLU A 208 -4.53 -7.34 -7.32
N ALA A 209 -5.59 -7.31 -6.51
CA ALA A 209 -6.14 -8.47 -5.80
C ALA A 209 -7.06 -9.31 -6.71
N TRP A 210 -7.98 -8.68 -7.47
CA TRP A 210 -8.89 -9.37 -8.39
C TRP A 210 -8.14 -10.12 -9.52
N ALA A 211 -6.97 -9.63 -9.93
CA ALA A 211 -6.09 -10.31 -10.87
C ALA A 211 -5.44 -11.60 -10.33
N LYS A 212 -5.37 -11.76 -9.00
CA LYS A 212 -4.71 -12.89 -8.30
C LYS A 212 -5.67 -13.83 -7.56
N LYS A 213 -6.95 -13.46 -7.49
CA LYS A 213 -7.99 -14.10 -6.68
C LYS A 213 -8.07 -15.62 -6.82
N ALA A 214 -8.51 -16.28 -5.75
CA ALA A 214 -8.78 -17.71 -5.73
C ALA A 214 -9.79 -18.12 -6.83
N PRO A 215 -9.67 -19.35 -7.38
CA PRO A 215 -10.63 -19.87 -8.34
C PRO A 215 -12.00 -20.11 -7.68
N ASN A 216 -13.06 -20.10 -8.51
CA ASN A 216 -14.42 -20.45 -8.10
C ASN A 216 -14.96 -19.60 -6.92
N LEU A 217 -14.64 -18.31 -6.88
CA LEU A 217 -15.27 -17.35 -5.97
C LEU A 217 -16.71 -17.02 -6.42
N PRO A 218 -17.65 -16.76 -5.50
CA PRO A 218 -19.07 -16.53 -5.79
C PRO A 218 -19.36 -15.06 -6.14
N TYR A 219 -18.44 -14.40 -6.85
CA TYR A 219 -18.56 -12.99 -7.21
C TYR A 219 -18.63 -12.86 -8.74
N ASN A 220 -19.62 -12.14 -9.25
CA ASN A 220 -19.77 -11.85 -10.67
C ASN A 220 -18.67 -10.89 -11.17
N ASP A 221 -18.21 -9.98 -10.31
CA ASP A 221 -17.29 -8.90 -10.64
C ASP A 221 -16.48 -8.43 -9.41
N LYS A 222 -15.53 -7.50 -9.65
CA LYS A 222 -14.67 -6.95 -8.59
C LYS A 222 -15.41 -6.06 -7.59
N TYR A 223 -16.55 -5.47 -7.94
CA TYR A 223 -17.34 -4.65 -7.03
C TYR A 223 -18.07 -5.53 -6.01
N GLN A 224 -18.59 -6.70 -6.42
CA GLN A 224 -19.11 -7.70 -5.47
C GLN A 224 -18.04 -8.20 -4.48
N ALA A 225 -16.78 -8.37 -4.92
CA ALA A 225 -15.67 -8.67 -4.01
C ALA A 225 -15.36 -7.50 -3.06
N LEU A 226 -15.49 -6.24 -3.50
CA LEU A 226 -15.35 -5.05 -2.64
C LEU A 226 -16.49 -4.94 -1.63
N ILE A 227 -17.72 -5.32 -1.99
CA ILE A 227 -18.85 -5.42 -1.05
C ILE A 227 -18.50 -6.42 0.05
N MET A 228 -18.03 -7.63 -0.31
CA MET A 228 -17.61 -8.65 0.65
C MET A 228 -16.46 -8.16 1.55
N ALA A 229 -15.45 -7.50 0.98
CA ALA A 229 -14.35 -6.90 1.74
C ALA A 229 -14.85 -5.91 2.82
N SER A 230 -15.84 -5.06 2.48
CA SER A 230 -16.44 -4.13 3.45
C SER A 230 -17.28 -4.80 4.54
N ILE A 231 -17.73 -6.04 4.33
CA ILE A 231 -18.41 -6.84 5.37
C ILE A 231 -17.34 -7.43 6.31
N ILE A 232 -16.31 -8.08 5.75
CA ILE A 232 -15.20 -8.68 6.51
C ILE A 232 -14.54 -7.64 7.43
N GLU A 233 -14.27 -6.43 6.90
CA GLU A 233 -13.71 -5.28 7.64
C GLU A 233 -14.54 -4.86 8.86
N LYS A 234 -15.85 -5.08 8.83
CA LYS A 234 -16.75 -4.70 9.94
C LYS A 234 -16.99 -5.82 10.94
N GLU A 235 -16.53 -7.03 10.66
CA GLU A 235 -16.82 -8.24 11.44
C GLU A 235 -15.67 -8.63 12.39
N THR A 236 -14.40 -8.42 12.00
CA THR A 236 -13.25 -8.65 12.89
C THR A 236 -12.17 -7.57 12.73
N SER A 237 -11.54 -7.20 13.85
CA SER A 237 -10.36 -6.34 13.89
C SER A 237 -9.05 -7.13 14.04
N LEU A 238 -9.08 -8.46 13.85
CA LEU A 238 -7.91 -9.33 13.91
C LEU A 238 -7.47 -9.77 12.51
N ASP A 239 -6.29 -9.32 12.08
CA ASP A 239 -5.66 -9.70 10.80
C ASP A 239 -5.69 -11.22 10.55
N SER A 240 -5.43 -12.01 11.60
CA SER A 240 -5.40 -13.48 11.58
C SER A 240 -6.76 -14.18 11.38
N GLU A 241 -7.86 -13.42 11.42
CA GLU A 241 -9.21 -13.95 11.24
C GLU A 241 -9.83 -13.57 9.89
N LEU A 242 -9.26 -12.60 9.15
CA LEU A 242 -9.84 -12.06 7.93
C LEU A 242 -10.15 -13.15 6.88
N GLU A 243 -9.22 -14.09 6.66
CA GLU A 243 -9.40 -15.21 5.71
C GLU A 243 -10.46 -16.22 6.18
N GLN A 244 -10.59 -16.44 7.49
CA GLN A 244 -11.58 -17.35 8.10
C GLN A 244 -13.00 -16.76 8.05
N VAL A 245 -13.13 -15.46 8.36
CA VAL A 245 -14.38 -14.69 8.22
C VAL A 245 -14.81 -14.61 6.74
N SER A 246 -13.86 -14.30 5.85
CA SER A 246 -14.06 -14.33 4.40
C SER A 246 -14.58 -15.69 3.93
N GLY A 247 -13.93 -16.77 4.36
CA GLY A 247 -14.35 -18.13 4.02
C GLY A 247 -15.75 -18.49 4.52
N VAL A 248 -16.14 -18.09 5.73
CA VAL A 248 -17.51 -18.31 6.22
C VAL A 248 -18.52 -17.62 5.32
N PHE A 249 -18.34 -16.33 5.01
CA PHE A 249 -19.28 -15.60 4.14
C PHE A 249 -19.27 -16.11 2.69
N VAL A 250 -18.10 -16.45 2.14
CA VAL A 250 -17.98 -17.08 0.82
C VAL A 250 -18.69 -18.43 0.76
N ARG A 251 -18.54 -19.28 1.78
CA ARG A 251 -19.23 -20.58 1.86
C ARG A 251 -20.73 -20.40 2.03
N ARG A 252 -21.19 -19.48 2.89
CA ARG A 252 -22.62 -19.12 3.00
C ARG A 252 -23.21 -18.69 1.66
N LEU A 253 -22.54 -17.77 0.97
CA LEU A 253 -22.96 -17.25 -0.33
C LEU A 253 -23.04 -18.35 -1.40
N LYS A 254 -22.06 -19.28 -1.45
CA LYS A 254 -22.05 -20.42 -2.37
C LYS A 254 -23.23 -21.40 -2.16
N ILE A 255 -23.69 -21.59 -0.92
CA ILE A 255 -24.79 -22.51 -0.60
C ILE A 255 -26.17 -21.83 -0.51
N GLY A 256 -26.26 -20.55 -0.89
CA GLY A 256 -27.50 -19.77 -0.79
C GLY A 256 -27.93 -19.43 0.65
N MET A 257 -27.06 -19.62 1.63
CA MET A 257 -27.31 -19.23 3.01
C MET A 257 -27.15 -17.71 3.16
N ARG A 258 -28.09 -17.09 3.88
CA ARG A 258 -28.03 -15.66 4.24
C ARG A 258 -26.74 -15.33 4.98
N LEU A 259 -26.18 -14.14 4.73
CA LEU A 259 -24.91 -13.76 5.37
C LEU A 259 -25.06 -13.48 6.87
N GLN A 260 -26.20 -12.91 7.31
CA GLN A 260 -26.56 -12.70 8.72
C GLN A 260 -25.45 -12.04 9.54
N THR A 261 -25.14 -10.79 9.19
CA THR A 261 -24.05 -9.98 9.78
C THR A 261 -24.59 -8.63 10.23
N ASP A 262 -24.44 -8.33 11.53
CA ASP A 262 -24.99 -7.14 12.19
C ASP A 262 -24.53 -5.80 11.58
N PRO A 263 -23.25 -5.61 11.19
CA PRO A 263 -22.81 -4.44 10.42
C PRO A 263 -23.68 -4.05 9.22
N THR A 264 -24.22 -5.03 8.48
CA THR A 264 -25.10 -4.75 7.33
C THR A 264 -26.47 -4.21 7.75
N VAL A 265 -26.96 -4.60 8.95
CA VAL A 265 -28.18 -4.07 9.55
C VAL A 265 -27.93 -2.65 10.06
N ILE A 266 -26.81 -2.41 10.76
CA ILE A 266 -26.40 -1.07 11.23
C ILE A 266 -26.33 -0.09 10.05
N TYR A 267 -25.67 -0.46 8.96
CA TYR A 267 -25.58 0.38 7.77
C TYR A 267 -26.96 0.63 7.15
N GLY A 268 -27.80 -0.40 7.06
CA GLY A 268 -29.19 -0.30 6.57
C GLY A 268 -30.13 0.54 7.45
N MET A 269 -29.84 0.72 8.73
CA MET A 269 -30.56 1.63 9.64
C MET A 269 -30.13 3.09 9.47
N GLY A 270 -28.90 3.34 9.01
CA GLY A 270 -28.34 4.67 8.87
C GLY A 270 -28.39 5.47 10.16
N ASP A 271 -28.83 6.74 10.07
CA ASP A 271 -28.90 7.65 11.23
C ASP A 271 -29.93 7.23 12.30
N ASN A 272 -30.74 6.18 12.06
CA ASN A 272 -31.62 5.60 13.07
C ASN A 272 -30.88 4.74 14.11
N TYR A 273 -29.69 4.21 13.79
CA TYR A 273 -28.91 3.41 14.73
C TYR A 273 -28.40 4.27 15.91
N LYS A 274 -28.70 3.85 17.15
CA LYS A 274 -28.37 4.58 18.39
C LYS A 274 -27.35 3.86 19.29
N GLY A 275 -26.57 2.93 18.72
CA GLY A 275 -25.57 2.15 19.47
C GLY A 275 -26.04 0.77 19.94
N ASN A 276 -27.28 0.40 19.62
CA ASN A 276 -27.86 -0.92 19.87
C ASN A 276 -28.66 -1.42 18.66
N ILE A 277 -28.77 -2.74 18.51
CA ILE A 277 -29.64 -3.43 17.56
C ILE A 277 -30.68 -4.22 18.36
N THR A 278 -31.95 -4.13 18.00
CA THR A 278 -33.03 -4.91 18.60
C THR A 278 -33.41 -6.10 17.72
N ARG A 279 -34.14 -7.07 18.29
CA ARG A 279 -34.74 -8.18 17.54
C ARG A 279 -35.73 -7.72 16.46
N ASN A 280 -36.25 -6.48 16.54
CA ASN A 280 -37.10 -5.90 15.50
C ASN A 280 -36.27 -5.39 14.31
N ASP A 281 -35.12 -4.77 14.55
CA ASP A 281 -34.25 -4.25 13.50
C ASP A 281 -33.70 -5.38 12.63
N LEU A 282 -33.25 -6.48 13.25
CA LEU A 282 -32.85 -7.71 12.57
C LEU A 282 -33.96 -8.30 11.66
N ARG A 283 -35.24 -8.00 11.94
CA ARG A 283 -36.40 -8.46 11.16
C ARG A 283 -36.93 -7.41 10.17
N THR A 284 -36.51 -6.16 10.30
CA THR A 284 -36.99 -5.06 9.47
C THR A 284 -36.28 -5.12 8.12
N ALA A 285 -37.04 -5.35 7.05
CA ALA A 285 -36.49 -5.50 5.71
C ALA A 285 -35.92 -4.17 5.21
N THR A 286 -34.64 -4.18 4.84
CA THR A 286 -33.98 -3.08 4.11
C THR A 286 -33.12 -3.69 3.00
N PRO A 287 -32.72 -2.92 1.96
CA PRO A 287 -31.81 -3.42 0.92
C PRO A 287 -30.47 -3.92 1.43
N TYR A 288 -30.09 -3.61 2.68
CA TYR A 288 -28.83 -4.00 3.29
C TYR A 288 -28.96 -5.12 4.34
N ASN A 289 -30.13 -5.32 4.95
CA ASN A 289 -30.29 -6.26 6.05
C ASN A 289 -30.15 -7.74 5.59
N THR A 290 -28.95 -8.31 5.77
CA THR A 290 -28.60 -9.69 5.42
C THR A 290 -29.24 -10.78 6.28
N TYR A 291 -30.09 -10.44 7.26
CA TYR A 291 -31.03 -11.40 7.87
C TYR A 291 -32.33 -11.56 7.07
N THR A 292 -32.63 -10.61 6.17
CA THR A 292 -33.86 -10.58 5.36
C THR A 292 -33.60 -10.83 3.88
N ILE A 293 -32.60 -10.17 3.28
CA ILE A 293 -32.19 -10.41 1.89
C ILE A 293 -31.42 -11.75 1.75
N ASN A 294 -31.26 -12.22 0.52
CA ASN A 294 -30.35 -13.30 0.17
C ASN A 294 -29.17 -12.72 -0.63
N GLY A 295 -27.96 -13.25 -0.43
CA GLY A 295 -26.76 -12.77 -1.13
C GLY A 295 -26.13 -11.53 -0.48
N LEU A 296 -25.47 -10.71 -1.31
CA LEU A 296 -24.78 -9.48 -0.92
C LEU A 296 -25.74 -8.28 -0.88
N PRO A 297 -25.49 -7.26 -0.03
CA PRO A 297 -26.14 -5.94 -0.15
C PRO A 297 -25.75 -5.22 -1.45
N PRO A 298 -26.48 -4.17 -1.89
CA PRO A 298 -26.27 -3.53 -3.19
C PRO A 298 -24.97 -2.70 -3.31
N THR A 299 -24.36 -2.32 -2.19
CA THR A 299 -23.12 -1.53 -2.14
C THR A 299 -22.26 -2.01 -0.97
N PRO A 300 -20.97 -1.64 -0.93
CA PRO A 300 -20.17 -1.73 0.28
C PRO A 300 -20.84 -0.98 1.44
N ILE A 301 -20.52 -1.37 2.68
CA ILE A 301 -21.06 -0.77 3.91
C ILE A 301 -20.02 0.06 4.70
N ALA A 302 -18.79 0.11 4.19
CA ALA A 302 -17.65 0.83 4.75
C ALA A 302 -16.52 0.90 3.72
N LEU A 303 -15.45 1.63 4.04
CA LEU A 303 -14.16 1.65 3.36
C LEU A 303 -13.29 0.47 3.85
N PRO A 304 -13.12 -0.62 3.07
CA PRO A 304 -12.29 -1.74 3.46
C PRO A 304 -10.80 -1.43 3.31
N SER A 305 -10.01 -1.96 4.23
CA SER A 305 -8.55 -2.03 4.15
C SER A 305 -8.10 -2.82 2.94
N LYS A 306 -6.83 -2.63 2.56
CA LYS A 306 -6.19 -3.50 1.55
C LYS A 306 -6.18 -4.98 2.00
N LYS A 307 -6.07 -5.25 3.31
CA LYS A 307 -6.07 -6.62 3.86
C LYS A 307 -7.44 -7.29 3.70
N ALA A 308 -8.54 -6.59 3.99
CA ALA A 308 -9.89 -7.12 3.80
C ALA A 308 -10.23 -7.33 2.31
N ILE A 309 -9.70 -6.48 1.41
CA ILE A 309 -9.76 -6.72 -0.04
C ILE A 309 -9.00 -7.99 -0.42
N GLU A 310 -7.79 -8.20 0.08
CA GLU A 310 -6.99 -9.41 -0.19
C GLU A 310 -7.67 -10.66 0.39
N ALA A 311 -8.15 -10.63 1.63
CA ALA A 311 -8.90 -11.74 2.24
C ALA A 311 -10.22 -12.07 1.52
N ALA A 312 -10.94 -11.07 0.99
CA ALA A 312 -12.13 -11.32 0.16
C ALA A 312 -11.80 -12.12 -1.11
N MET A 313 -10.60 -11.96 -1.67
CA MET A 313 -10.09 -12.71 -2.82
C MET A 313 -9.43 -14.05 -2.44
N HIS A 314 -9.05 -14.22 -1.18
CA HIS A 314 -8.34 -15.37 -0.63
C HIS A 314 -8.99 -15.88 0.67
N PRO A 315 -10.22 -16.43 0.60
CA PRO A 315 -10.88 -17.10 1.73
C PRO A 315 -10.14 -18.38 2.14
N ASP A 316 -10.27 -18.78 3.41
CA ASP A 316 -9.73 -20.06 3.92
C ASP A 316 -10.39 -21.29 3.26
N ASP A 317 -9.69 -22.43 3.30
CA ASP A 317 -10.15 -23.71 2.72
C ASP A 317 -10.99 -24.56 3.70
N ALA A 318 -11.22 -24.04 4.92
CA ALA A 318 -11.96 -24.72 5.97
C ALA A 318 -13.44 -24.99 5.60
N LYS A 319 -14.12 -25.73 6.47
CA LYS A 319 -15.55 -26.10 6.32
C LYS A 319 -16.49 -25.24 7.19
N ASN A 320 -15.96 -24.20 7.83
CA ASN A 320 -16.70 -23.39 8.79
C ASN A 320 -17.75 -22.52 8.10
N ILE A 321 -19.00 -22.57 8.56
CA ILE A 321 -20.12 -21.75 8.07
C ILE A 321 -20.83 -20.97 9.18
N TYR A 322 -20.30 -21.02 10.41
CA TYR A 322 -20.65 -20.17 11.52
C TYR A 322 -19.39 -19.69 12.24
N PHE A 323 -19.50 -18.56 12.94
CA PHE A 323 -18.56 -18.11 13.95
C PHE A 323 -19.33 -17.44 15.09
N VAL A 324 -18.71 -17.34 16.26
CA VAL A 324 -19.21 -16.57 17.40
C VAL A 324 -18.02 -15.99 18.18
N ALA A 325 -18.18 -14.80 18.75
CA ALA A 325 -17.13 -14.20 19.58
C ALA A 325 -16.78 -15.12 20.76
N THR A 326 -15.49 -15.19 21.12
CA THR A 326 -14.99 -15.95 22.29
C THR A 326 -15.14 -15.19 23.61
N GLY A 327 -15.48 -13.91 23.55
CA GLY A 327 -15.40 -12.99 24.69
C GLY A 327 -13.98 -12.54 25.07
N ASN A 328 -12.95 -13.04 24.38
CA ASN A 328 -11.53 -12.72 24.62
C ASN A 328 -10.87 -11.92 23.48
N GLY A 329 -11.62 -11.48 22.48
CA GLY A 329 -11.16 -10.58 21.42
C GLY A 329 -11.17 -11.17 20.00
N GLY A 330 -11.28 -12.49 19.86
CA GLY A 330 -11.45 -13.20 18.58
C GLY A 330 -12.65 -14.15 18.57
N HIS A 331 -12.74 -15.01 17.55
CA HIS A 331 -13.90 -15.82 17.21
C HIS A 331 -13.63 -17.34 17.26
N LYS A 332 -14.67 -18.12 17.61
CA LYS A 332 -14.71 -19.58 17.48
C LYS A 332 -15.50 -19.95 16.23
N PHE A 333 -14.81 -20.45 15.23
CA PHE A 333 -15.36 -20.87 13.93
C PHE A 333 -15.86 -22.32 13.98
N THR A 334 -17.01 -22.61 13.37
CA THR A 334 -17.61 -23.96 13.40
C THR A 334 -18.33 -24.33 12.08
N ALA A 335 -18.37 -25.63 11.78
CA ALA A 335 -18.98 -26.18 10.57
C ALA A 335 -20.47 -26.56 10.74
N SER A 336 -20.93 -26.87 11.96
CA SER A 336 -22.33 -27.23 12.23
C SER A 336 -23.04 -26.21 13.14
N LEU A 337 -24.38 -26.22 13.08
CA LEU A 337 -25.24 -25.41 13.96
C LEU A 337 -25.19 -25.92 15.41
N GLU A 338 -24.98 -27.23 15.63
CA GLU A 338 -24.81 -27.77 16.98
C GLU A 338 -23.51 -27.25 17.62
N ASP A 339 -22.40 -27.31 16.89
CA ASP A 339 -21.12 -26.76 17.34
C ASP A 339 -21.21 -25.26 17.61
N HIS A 340 -21.90 -24.52 16.73
CA HIS A 340 -22.16 -23.09 16.93
C HIS A 340 -22.96 -22.82 18.20
N ASN A 341 -24.04 -23.56 18.44
CA ASN A 341 -24.86 -23.43 19.65
C ASN A 341 -24.07 -23.76 20.93
N ARG A 342 -23.15 -24.75 20.88
CA ARG A 342 -22.22 -25.04 21.99
C ARG A 342 -21.26 -23.87 22.24
N ALA A 343 -20.63 -23.35 21.17
CA ALA A 343 -19.76 -22.17 21.23
C ALA A 343 -20.48 -20.90 21.76
N VAL A 344 -21.76 -20.72 21.44
CA VAL A 344 -22.61 -19.64 21.99
C VAL A 344 -22.78 -19.78 23.50
N GLN A 345 -22.97 -21.00 24.04
CA GLN A 345 -23.06 -21.20 25.50
C GLN A 345 -21.72 -20.98 26.20
N GLU A 346 -20.59 -21.36 25.58
CA GLU A 346 -19.25 -21.03 26.07
C GLU A 346 -19.07 -19.50 26.17
N TYR A 347 -19.39 -18.76 25.11
CA TYR A 347 -19.34 -17.30 25.06
C TYR A 347 -20.20 -16.63 26.13
N LEU A 348 -21.47 -17.02 26.26
CA LEU A 348 -22.38 -16.49 27.27
C LEU A 348 -21.90 -16.78 28.70
N THR A 349 -21.21 -17.90 28.91
CA THR A 349 -20.59 -18.25 30.19
C THR A 349 -19.37 -17.37 30.47
N ALA A 350 -18.51 -17.16 29.48
CA ALA A 350 -17.35 -16.26 29.57
C ALA A 350 -17.75 -14.79 29.84
N LEU A 351 -18.81 -14.30 29.21
CA LEU A 351 -19.36 -12.96 29.50
C LEU A 351 -19.83 -12.84 30.95
N ARG A 352 -20.63 -13.79 31.44
CA ARG A 352 -21.13 -13.80 32.83
C ARG A 352 -19.99 -13.88 33.85
N ALA A 353 -18.87 -14.51 33.51
CA ALA A 353 -17.68 -14.57 34.35
C ALA A 353 -16.90 -13.24 34.41
N LYS A 354 -17.01 -12.37 33.39
CA LYS A 354 -16.41 -11.03 33.36
C LYS A 354 -17.31 -9.91 33.90
N GLN A 355 -18.53 -10.25 34.33
CA GLN A 355 -19.50 -9.34 34.96
C GLN A 355 -19.61 -9.59 36.48
N LYS A 356 -18.64 -10.33 37.04
CA LYS A 356 -18.43 -10.58 38.47
C LYS A 356 -17.04 -10.09 38.86
#